data_AF-A0A8T5U796-F1
#
_entry.id   AF-A0A8T5U796-F1
#
_cell.length_a   1.000
_cell.length_b   1.000
_cell.length_c   1.000
_cell.angle_alpha   90.00
_cell.angle_beta   90.00
_cell.angle_gamma   90.00
#
_symmetry.space_group_name_H-M   'P 1'
#
loop_
_entity.id
_entity.type
_entity.pdbx_description
1 polymer ?
#
loop_
_entity_poly.entity_id
_entity_poly.type
_entity_poly.pdbx_seq_one_letter_code
_entity_poly.pdbx_strand_id
1 'polypeptide(L)'
;MVFKNIQRIKKAMPEVLHIVMYYNNGTVYQTSFDSNMNIPKIGENLAESIAHIKILYDLCNFTYKEFTKLIFETDEISTIILKLGEDSNIALFFKKEDDTDLKLTAIKRYLSRIESLVDMDEKELLLQDILLKEEELKNMKMNLQSKQEILSENLILIDKINRGDEVGDVETLTKNTQSLQDEINKINVEIENLTNDITSFRGKIEGAS
;
A
#
# COMPACT_ATOMS: atom_id res chain seq x y z
N MET A 1 -0.16 -7.17 -10.51
CA MET A 1 -0.57 -5.81 -10.96
C MET A 1 0.60 -4.84 -11.20
N VAL A 2 1.85 -5.32 -11.35
CA VAL A 2 3.08 -4.49 -11.29
C VAL A 2 3.48 -3.89 -12.65
N PHE A 3 2.98 -4.42 -13.78
CA PHE A 3 3.34 -3.99 -15.14
C PHE A 3 2.97 -2.54 -15.51
N LYS A 4 2.02 -1.91 -14.81
CA LYS A 4 1.56 -0.55 -15.12
C LYS A 4 2.60 0.53 -14.79
N ASN A 5 3.55 0.24 -13.90
CA ASN A 5 4.46 1.25 -13.35
C ASN A 5 5.57 1.64 -14.32
N ILE A 6 6.26 0.66 -14.92
CA ILE A 6 7.29 0.94 -15.93
C ILE A 6 6.72 1.69 -17.15
N GLN A 7 5.52 1.34 -17.61
CA GLN A 7 4.90 2.02 -18.75
C GLN A 7 4.50 3.46 -18.43
N ARG A 8 3.96 3.73 -17.22
CA ARG A 8 3.67 5.09 -16.75
C ARG A 8 4.96 5.93 -16.68
N ILE A 9 6.02 5.37 -16.09
CA ILE A 9 7.31 6.03 -15.98
C ILE A 9 7.91 6.33 -17.36
N LYS A 10 7.93 5.35 -18.27
CA LYS A 10 8.38 5.52 -19.67
C LYS A 10 7.58 6.56 -20.44
N LYS A 11 6.28 6.66 -20.19
CA LYS A 11 5.43 7.68 -20.81
C LYS A 11 5.70 9.08 -20.26
N ALA A 12 5.98 9.19 -18.96
CA ALA A 12 6.31 10.44 -18.30
C ALA A 12 7.76 10.91 -18.57
N MET A 13 8.65 9.97 -18.88
CA MET A 13 10.08 10.18 -19.11
C MET A 13 10.55 9.36 -20.32
N PRO A 14 10.25 9.80 -21.55
CA PRO A 14 10.64 9.10 -22.77
C PRO A 14 12.17 8.98 -22.95
N GLU A 15 12.94 9.87 -22.33
CA GLU A 15 14.42 9.89 -22.34
C GLU A 15 15.06 8.75 -21.53
N VAL A 16 14.31 8.11 -20.62
CA VAL A 16 14.78 6.92 -19.93
C VAL A 16 14.84 5.79 -20.94
N LEU A 17 16.03 5.24 -21.19
CA LEU A 17 16.26 4.08 -22.07
C LEU A 17 15.76 2.79 -21.45
N HIS A 18 16.15 2.53 -20.20
CA HIS A 18 15.75 1.32 -19.51
C HIS A 18 15.41 1.57 -18.04
N ILE A 19 14.53 0.74 -17.52
CA ILE A 19 14.11 0.73 -16.12
C ILE A 19 14.34 -0.67 -15.57
N VAL A 20 14.88 -0.76 -14.36
CA VAL A 20 15.02 -2.02 -13.62
C VAL A 20 14.51 -1.78 -12.21
N MET A 21 13.52 -2.55 -11.79
CA MET A 21 13.03 -2.58 -10.42
C MET A 21 13.44 -3.90 -9.77
N TYR A 22 14.13 -3.81 -8.65
CA TYR A 22 14.83 -4.94 -8.06
C TYR A 22 14.89 -4.86 -6.54
N TYR A 23 15.08 -6.00 -5.89
CA TYR A 23 15.24 -6.09 -4.44
C TYR A 23 16.70 -5.87 -4.01
N ASN A 24 16.93 -5.58 -2.73
CA ASN A 24 18.28 -5.43 -2.15
C ASN A 24 19.20 -6.64 -2.42
N ASN A 25 18.65 -7.83 -2.65
CA ASN A 25 19.40 -9.04 -2.99
C ASN A 25 19.73 -9.19 -4.48
N GLY A 26 19.37 -8.21 -5.33
CA GLY A 26 19.60 -8.23 -6.77
C GLY A 26 18.52 -8.95 -7.59
N THR A 27 17.46 -9.46 -6.96
CA THR A 27 16.35 -10.09 -7.70
C THR A 27 15.55 -9.02 -8.44
N VAL A 28 15.55 -9.07 -9.77
CA VAL A 28 14.76 -8.17 -10.62
C VAL A 28 13.33 -8.70 -10.72
N TYR A 29 12.36 -7.89 -10.31
CA TYR A 29 10.93 -8.23 -10.43
C TYR A 29 10.24 -7.48 -11.57
N GLN A 30 10.84 -6.41 -12.09
CA GLN A 30 10.33 -5.71 -13.27
C GLN A 30 11.45 -5.03 -14.05
N THR A 31 11.39 -5.09 -15.38
CA THR A 31 12.34 -4.36 -16.23
C THR A 31 11.76 -4.01 -17.59
N SER A 32 12.32 -2.99 -18.24
CA SER A 32 12.08 -2.67 -19.65
C SER A 32 13.22 -3.13 -20.58
N PHE A 33 14.17 -3.94 -20.08
CA PHE A 33 15.12 -4.64 -20.94
C PHE A 33 14.42 -5.80 -21.66
N ASP A 34 14.87 -6.10 -22.88
CA ASP A 34 14.38 -7.24 -23.63
C ASP A 34 14.84 -8.56 -23.02
N SER A 35 14.08 -9.64 -23.26
CA SER A 35 14.35 -10.99 -22.73
C SER A 35 15.69 -11.60 -23.17
N ASN A 36 16.37 -10.99 -24.14
CA ASN A 36 17.67 -11.45 -24.63
C ASN A 36 18.85 -11.00 -23.76
N MET A 37 18.62 -10.15 -22.76
CA MET A 37 19.64 -9.73 -21.81
C MET A 37 19.66 -10.60 -20.56
N ASN A 38 20.83 -10.69 -19.90
CA ASN A 38 20.97 -11.41 -18.63
C ASN A 38 20.44 -10.56 -17.46
N ILE A 39 19.11 -10.49 -17.34
CA ILE A 39 18.40 -9.70 -16.33
C ILE A 39 18.83 -10.03 -14.90
N PRO A 40 18.96 -11.31 -14.48
CA PRO A 40 19.44 -11.64 -13.14
C PRO A 40 20.80 -11.02 -12.83
N LYS A 41 21.74 -11.05 -13.80
CA LYS A 41 23.07 -10.50 -13.60
C LYS A 41 23.07 -8.97 -13.52
N ILE A 42 22.18 -8.29 -14.24
CA ILE A 42 21.99 -6.84 -14.10
C ILE A 42 21.58 -6.50 -12.67
N GLY A 43 20.58 -7.19 -12.12
CA GLY A 43 20.11 -6.95 -10.76
C GLY A 43 21.18 -7.24 -9.71
N GLU A 44 21.92 -8.35 -9.85
CA GLU A 44 23.05 -8.69 -8.98
C GLU A 44 24.10 -7.57 -8.95
N ASN A 45 24.55 -7.09 -10.11
CA ASN A 45 25.56 -6.04 -10.20
C ASN A 45 25.07 -4.69 -9.61
N LEU A 46 23.78 -4.37 -9.79
CA LEU A 46 23.18 -3.17 -9.20
C LEU A 46 23.12 -3.25 -7.67
N ALA A 47 22.78 -4.42 -7.11
CA ALA A 47 22.79 -4.64 -5.67
C ALA A 47 24.20 -4.62 -5.09
N GLU A 48 25.17 -5.25 -5.78
CA GLU A 48 26.58 -5.24 -5.40
C GLU A 48 27.15 -3.82 -5.36
N SER A 49 26.77 -2.97 -6.32
CA SER A 49 27.16 -1.56 -6.34
C SER A 49 26.72 -0.81 -5.08
N ILE A 50 25.50 -1.04 -4.60
CA ILE A 50 25.01 -0.47 -3.33
C ILE A 50 25.77 -1.06 -2.14
N ALA A 51 26.05 -2.37 -2.15
CA ALA A 51 26.81 -3.03 -1.09
C ALA A 51 28.22 -2.44 -0.95
N HIS A 52 28.89 -2.11 -2.06
CA HIS A 52 30.19 -1.43 -2.05
C HIS A 52 30.12 -0.05 -1.38
N ILE A 53 29.04 0.72 -1.59
CA ILE A 53 28.86 2.00 -0.89
C ILE A 53 28.77 1.80 0.63
N LYS A 54 28.05 0.76 1.09
CA LYS A 54 27.99 0.43 2.51
C LYS A 54 29.37 0.11 3.08
N ILE A 55 30.17 -0.69 2.37
CA ILE A 55 31.56 -0.99 2.77
C ILE A 55 32.40 0.28 2.86
N LEU A 56 32.25 1.23 1.92
CA LEU A 56 32.96 2.51 1.98
C LEU A 56 32.59 3.32 3.22
N TYR A 57 31.31 3.32 3.63
CA TYR A 57 30.89 3.97 4.88
C TYR A 57 31.57 3.36 6.10
N ASP A 58 31.59 2.02 6.18
CA ASP A 58 32.23 1.30 7.26
C ASP A 58 33.73 1.61 7.32
N LEU A 59 34.42 1.63 6.18
CA LEU A 59 35.83 1.98 6.07
C LEU A 59 36.13 3.43 6.45
N CYS A 60 35.19 4.35 6.22
CA CYS A 60 35.28 5.74 6.64
C CYS A 60 34.86 5.97 8.10
N ASN A 61 34.53 4.93 8.87
CA ASN A 61 33.97 5.00 10.22
C ASN A 61 32.67 5.84 10.29
N PHE A 62 31.87 5.82 9.23
CA PHE A 62 30.54 6.43 9.23
C PHE A 62 29.47 5.38 9.55
N THR A 63 28.41 5.80 10.23
CA THR A 63 27.23 4.95 10.43
C THR A 63 26.35 5.00 9.18
N TYR A 64 26.35 3.92 8.41
CA TYR A 64 25.41 3.75 7.31
C TYR A 64 24.00 3.52 7.85
N LYS A 65 23.06 4.43 7.54
CA LYS A 65 21.63 4.26 7.84
C LYS A 65 20.93 3.64 6.64
N GLU A 66 20.85 4.39 5.56
CA GLU A 66 20.27 3.99 4.29
C GLU A 66 20.84 4.88 3.17
N PHE A 67 20.81 4.39 1.93
CA PHE A 67 21.05 5.25 0.77
C PHE A 67 19.72 5.77 0.26
N THR A 68 19.68 7.04 -0.11
CA THR A 68 18.51 7.61 -0.80
C THR A 68 18.66 7.47 -2.30
N LYS A 69 19.86 7.76 -2.82
CA LYS A 69 20.15 7.74 -4.26
C LYS A 69 21.62 7.44 -4.54
N LEU A 70 21.88 6.78 -5.67
CA LEU A 70 23.20 6.62 -6.26
C LEU A 70 23.13 7.05 -7.72
N ILE A 71 24.08 7.87 -8.16
CA ILE A 71 24.18 8.33 -9.55
C ILE A 71 25.57 7.96 -10.03
N PHE A 72 25.64 7.30 -11.17
CA PHE A 72 26.90 7.06 -11.87
C PHE A 72 26.75 7.42 -13.34
N GLU A 73 27.78 8.04 -13.88
CA GLU A 73 27.80 8.54 -15.25
C GLU A 73 29.01 7.96 -15.96
N THR A 74 28.79 7.56 -17.21
CA THR A 74 29.81 7.13 -18.15
C THR A 74 29.74 8.04 -19.38
N ASP A 75 30.51 7.72 -20.41
CA ASP A 75 30.45 8.47 -21.67
C ASP A 75 29.16 8.20 -22.45
N GLU A 76 28.58 7.00 -22.30
CA GLU A 76 27.41 6.59 -23.08
C GLU A 76 26.10 6.68 -22.29
N ILE A 77 26.17 6.37 -20.99
CA ILE A 77 25.00 6.25 -20.13
C ILE A 77 25.17 6.98 -18.81
N SER A 78 24.07 7.56 -18.33
CA SER A 78 23.91 7.95 -16.94
C SER A 78 22.90 7.03 -16.29
N THR A 79 23.21 6.52 -15.11
CA THR A 79 22.31 5.64 -14.37
C THR A 79 22.02 6.24 -13.01
N ILE A 80 20.74 6.22 -12.64
CA ILE A 80 20.25 6.71 -11.36
C ILE A 80 19.57 5.55 -10.66
N ILE A 81 20.06 5.21 -9.47
CA ILE A 81 19.46 4.24 -8.59
C ILE A 81 18.79 4.97 -7.43
N LEU A 82 17.55 4.62 -7.14
CA LEU A 82 16.75 5.19 -6.05
C LEU A 82 16.21 4.09 -5.16
N LYS A 83 16.14 4.41 -3.88
CA LYS A 83 15.43 3.60 -2.90
C LYS A 83 13.92 3.85 -3.08
N LEU A 84 13.13 2.77 -3.24
CA LEU A 84 11.67 2.86 -3.35
C LEU A 84 10.94 2.44 -2.06
N GLY A 85 11.56 1.57 -1.28
CA GLY A 85 11.04 1.08 0.00
C GLY A 85 12.11 0.29 0.72
N GLU A 86 11.76 -0.34 1.85
CA GLU A 86 12.72 -1.00 2.75
C GLU A 86 13.63 -2.00 2.01
N ASP A 87 13.05 -2.79 1.10
CA ASP A 87 13.78 -3.83 0.34
C ASP A 87 13.85 -3.62 -1.17
N SER A 88 13.30 -2.53 -1.69
CA SER A 88 13.13 -2.33 -3.14
C SER A 88 13.84 -1.08 -3.65
N ASN A 89 14.32 -1.19 -4.89
CA ASN A 89 15.09 -0.16 -5.58
C ASN A 89 14.63 -0.04 -7.03
N ILE A 90 14.84 1.13 -7.63
CA ILE A 90 14.67 1.37 -9.07
C ILE A 90 15.95 1.94 -9.66
N ALA A 91 16.40 1.37 -10.76
CA ALA A 91 17.47 1.89 -11.59
C ALA A 91 16.90 2.42 -12.91
N LEU A 92 17.30 3.63 -13.27
CA LEU A 92 16.90 4.35 -14.46
C LEU A 92 18.13 4.62 -15.31
N PHE A 93 18.11 4.16 -16.54
CA PHE A 93 19.21 4.29 -17.48
C PHE A 93 18.86 5.36 -18.51
N PHE A 94 19.72 6.36 -18.66
CA PHE A 94 19.58 7.48 -19.60
C PHE A 94 20.69 7.41 -20.63
N LYS A 95 20.39 7.76 -21.87
CA LYS A 95 21.42 8.03 -22.87
C LYS A 95 22.04 9.39 -22.56
N LYS A 96 23.36 9.48 -22.58
CA LYS A 96 24.03 10.80 -22.55
C LYS A 96 23.87 11.42 -23.94
N GLU A 97 23.21 12.57 -24.04
CA GLU A 97 23.19 13.36 -25.28
C GLU A 97 24.45 14.21 -25.37
N ASP A 98 25.00 14.35 -26.58
CA ASP A 98 26.34 14.90 -26.85
C ASP A 98 26.58 16.36 -26.38
N ASP A 99 25.55 17.09 -25.91
CA ASP A 99 25.72 18.52 -25.57
C ASP A 99 24.83 19.05 -24.44
N THR A 100 24.26 18.17 -23.62
CA THR A 100 23.64 18.61 -22.36
C THR A 100 24.14 17.76 -21.22
N ASP A 101 24.97 18.38 -20.37
CA ASP A 101 25.06 17.99 -18.96
C ASP A 101 23.65 17.62 -18.51
N LEU A 102 23.46 16.39 -18.02
CA LEU A 102 22.23 15.95 -17.41
C LEU A 102 22.01 16.87 -16.21
N LYS A 103 21.32 17.99 -16.42
CA LYS A 103 21.23 19.04 -15.41
C LYS A 103 20.61 18.38 -14.20
N LEU A 104 21.32 18.35 -13.08
CA LEU A 104 20.85 17.83 -11.79
C LEU A 104 19.46 18.33 -11.41
N THR A 105 19.04 19.49 -11.93
CA THR A 105 17.69 20.05 -11.83
C THR A 105 16.61 19.32 -12.63
N ALA A 106 16.92 18.80 -13.82
CA ALA A 106 16.04 17.92 -14.57
C ALA A 106 15.89 16.59 -13.81
N ILE A 107 17.01 15.98 -13.40
CA ILE A 107 17.02 14.77 -12.55
C ILE A 107 16.15 14.96 -11.30
N LYS A 108 16.35 16.03 -10.50
CA LYS A 108 15.54 16.30 -9.31
C LYS A 108 14.04 16.40 -9.60
N ARG A 109 13.63 16.97 -10.74
CA ARG A 109 12.23 17.07 -11.17
C ARG A 109 11.65 15.70 -11.57
N TYR A 110 12.50 14.83 -12.11
CA TYR A 110 12.14 13.45 -12.41
C TYR A 110 12.03 12.61 -11.14
N LEU A 111 12.95 12.78 -10.19
CA LEU A 111 12.92 12.13 -8.87
C LEU A 111 11.62 12.44 -8.14
N SER A 112 11.25 13.72 -8.02
CA SER A 112 10.00 14.09 -7.35
C SER A 112 8.75 13.56 -8.06
N ARG A 113 8.79 13.45 -9.40
CA ARG A 113 7.71 12.81 -10.16
C ARG A 113 7.64 11.31 -9.93
N ILE A 114 8.79 10.62 -9.86
CA ILE A 114 8.85 9.18 -9.62
C ILE A 114 8.41 8.86 -8.20
N GLU A 115 8.91 9.60 -7.21
CA GLU A 115 8.44 9.54 -5.81
C GLU A 115 6.91 9.74 -5.77
N SER A 116 6.38 10.78 -6.42
CA SER A 116 4.93 10.99 -6.46
C SER A 116 4.14 9.88 -7.14
N LEU A 117 4.72 9.21 -8.14
CA LEU A 117 4.08 8.10 -8.84
C LEU A 117 4.11 6.79 -8.01
N VAL A 118 5.15 6.61 -7.19
CA VAL A 118 5.30 5.48 -6.28
C VAL A 118 4.41 5.66 -5.05
N ASP A 119 4.39 6.86 -4.46
CA ASP A 119 3.52 7.22 -3.34
C ASP A 119 2.03 7.17 -3.74
N MET A 120 1.72 7.47 -5.00
CA MET A 120 0.35 7.35 -5.50
C MET A 120 -0.13 5.90 -5.54
N ASP A 121 0.76 4.91 -5.77
CA ASP A 121 0.39 3.49 -5.69
C ASP A 121 0.14 3.04 -4.25
N GLU A 122 0.91 3.54 -3.26
CA GLU A 122 0.63 3.28 -1.84
C GLU A 122 -0.70 3.91 -1.40
N LYS A 123 -0.96 5.16 -1.83
CA LYS A 123 -2.24 5.82 -1.60
C LYS A 123 -3.39 5.11 -2.31
N GLU A 124 -3.20 4.61 -3.53
CA GLU A 124 -4.22 3.86 -4.30
C GLU A 124 -4.52 2.49 -3.66
N LEU A 125 -3.50 1.79 -3.14
CA LEU A 125 -3.66 0.57 -2.34
C LEU A 125 -4.42 0.84 -1.03
N LEU A 126 -4.04 1.88 -0.28
CA LEU A 126 -4.75 2.31 0.93
C LEU A 126 -6.21 2.66 0.62
N LEU A 127 -6.46 3.31 -0.52
CA LEU A 127 -7.82 3.64 -0.96
C LEU A 127 -8.64 2.38 -1.26
N GLN A 128 -8.02 1.38 -1.89
CA GLN A 128 -8.66 0.11 -2.19
C GLN A 128 -8.99 -0.67 -0.90
N ASP A 129 -8.10 -0.67 0.09
CA ASP A 129 -8.33 -1.27 1.40
C ASP A 129 -9.43 -0.54 2.18
N ILE A 130 -9.46 0.80 2.10
CA ILE A 130 -10.56 1.61 2.66
C ILE A 130 -11.90 1.21 2.04
N LEU A 131 -11.97 1.07 0.70
CA LEU A 131 -13.21 0.70 0.02
C LEU A 131 -13.71 -0.68 0.44
N LEU A 132 -12.83 -1.67 0.58
CA LEU A 132 -13.19 -3.01 1.04
C LEU A 132 -13.71 -2.98 2.49
N LYS A 133 -13.03 -2.26 3.38
CA LYS A 133 -13.46 -2.10 4.78
C LYS A 133 -14.76 -1.30 4.91
N GLU A 134 -15.01 -0.33 4.05
CA GLU A 134 -16.28 0.41 4.00
C GLU A 134 -17.45 -0.47 3.54
N GLU A 135 -17.21 -1.38 2.60
CA GLU A 135 -18.19 -2.37 2.17
C GLU A 135 -18.51 -3.36 3.31
N GLU A 136 -17.48 -3.86 4.00
CA GLU A 136 -17.63 -4.70 5.18
C GLU A 136 -18.42 -3.98 6.30
N LEU A 137 -18.07 -2.72 6.59
CA LEU A 137 -18.75 -1.89 7.58
C LEU A 137 -20.24 -1.70 7.23
N LYS A 138 -20.54 -1.49 5.95
CA LYS A 138 -21.92 -1.36 5.46
C LYS A 138 -22.69 -2.65 5.70
N ASN A 139 -22.11 -3.81 5.37
CA ASN A 139 -22.72 -5.10 5.58
C ASN A 139 -22.96 -5.39 7.07
N MET A 140 -22.00 -5.07 7.94
CA MET A 140 -22.15 -5.19 9.40
C MET A 140 -23.26 -4.30 9.94
N LYS A 141 -23.38 -3.05 9.46
CA LYS A 141 -24.48 -2.14 9.85
C LYS A 141 -25.85 -2.66 9.42
N MET A 142 -25.95 -3.23 8.22
CA MET A 142 -27.19 -3.86 7.76
C MET A 142 -27.58 -5.06 8.63
N ASN A 143 -26.61 -5.91 8.96
CA ASN A 143 -26.82 -7.06 9.86
C ASN A 143 -27.26 -6.59 11.26
N LEU A 144 -26.59 -5.58 11.82
CA LEU A 144 -26.94 -4.97 13.10
C LEU A 144 -28.38 -4.46 13.11
N GLN A 145 -28.78 -3.71 12.07
CA GLN A 145 -30.13 -3.18 11.94
C GLN A 145 -31.18 -4.31 11.94
N SER A 146 -30.95 -5.37 11.14
CA SER A 146 -31.88 -6.51 11.09
C SER A 146 -32.04 -7.21 12.45
N LYS A 147 -30.94 -7.34 13.21
CA LYS A 147 -30.98 -7.94 14.55
C LYS A 147 -31.66 -7.04 15.57
N GLN A 148 -31.50 -5.73 15.47
CA GLN A 148 -32.21 -4.76 16.32
C GLN A 148 -33.72 -4.77 16.06
N GLU A 149 -34.14 -4.92 14.80
CA GLU A 149 -35.55 -5.08 14.43
C GLU A 149 -36.14 -6.34 15.07
N ILE A 150 -35.48 -7.50 14.90
CA ILE A 150 -35.90 -8.78 15.53
C ILE A 150 -35.96 -8.66 17.07
N LEU A 151 -34.98 -8.00 17.68
CA LEU A 151 -34.96 -7.77 19.12
C LEU A 151 -36.19 -6.96 19.57
N SER A 152 -36.51 -5.89 18.85
CA SER A 152 -37.67 -5.03 19.16
C SER A 152 -38.99 -5.79 19.05
N GLU A 153 -39.13 -6.63 18.02
CA GLU A 153 -40.31 -7.49 17.83
C GLU A 153 -40.46 -8.49 18.98
N ASN A 154 -39.36 -9.15 19.38
CA ASN A 154 -39.36 -10.08 20.51
C ASN A 154 -39.76 -9.40 21.82
N LEU A 155 -39.28 -8.17 22.08
CA LEU A 155 -39.64 -7.41 23.28
C LEU A 155 -41.13 -7.05 23.31
N ILE A 156 -41.70 -6.65 22.17
CA ILE A 156 -43.15 -6.38 22.05
C ILE A 156 -43.95 -7.65 22.29
N LEU A 157 -43.52 -8.78 21.72
CA LEU A 157 -44.19 -10.06 21.87
C LEU A 157 -44.19 -10.53 23.34
N ILE A 158 -43.05 -10.39 24.03
CA ILE A 158 -42.92 -10.71 25.46
C ILE A 158 -43.91 -9.86 26.29
N ASP A 159 -44.00 -8.55 26.03
CA ASP A 159 -44.93 -7.65 26.72
C ASP A 159 -46.39 -8.05 26.52
N LYS A 160 -46.79 -8.41 25.28
CA LYS A 160 -48.14 -8.91 24.99
C LYS A 160 -48.46 -10.22 25.70
N ILE A 161 -47.53 -11.17 25.72
CA ILE A 161 -47.73 -12.45 26.44
C ILE A 161 -47.88 -12.19 27.94
N ASN A 162 -47.06 -11.30 28.51
CA ASN A 162 -47.13 -10.93 29.93
C ASN A 162 -48.44 -10.24 30.32
N ARG A 163 -49.08 -9.52 29.38
CA ARG A 163 -50.40 -8.91 29.57
C ARG A 163 -51.57 -9.88 29.36
N GLY A 164 -51.29 -11.09 28.85
CA GLY A 164 -52.30 -12.09 28.52
C GLY A 164 -52.98 -11.87 27.16
N ASP A 165 -52.44 -10.98 26.33
CA ASP A 165 -52.99 -10.68 24.99
C ASP A 165 -52.64 -11.76 23.95
N GLU A 166 -51.57 -12.54 24.21
CA GLU A 166 -51.11 -13.66 23.38
C GLU A 166 -50.63 -14.85 24.25
N VAL A 167 -50.59 -16.05 23.67
CA VAL A 167 -50.10 -17.28 24.35
C VAL A 167 -48.74 -17.67 23.78
N GLY A 168 -47.72 -17.82 24.62
CA GLY A 168 -46.39 -18.22 24.19
C GLY A 168 -45.44 -18.58 25.33
N ASP A 169 -44.29 -19.16 24.97
CA ASP A 169 -43.22 -19.53 25.92
C ASP A 169 -42.27 -18.34 26.16
N VAL A 170 -42.60 -17.57 27.21
CA VAL A 170 -41.83 -16.39 27.63
C VAL A 170 -40.40 -16.75 28.03
N GLU A 171 -40.17 -17.93 28.62
CA GLU A 171 -38.83 -18.30 29.10
C GLU A 171 -37.87 -18.52 27.92
N THR A 172 -38.32 -19.24 26.89
CA THR A 172 -37.54 -19.46 25.67
C THR A 172 -37.31 -18.15 24.89
N LEU A 173 -38.35 -17.31 24.76
CA LEU A 173 -38.23 -15.99 24.12
C LEU A 173 -37.25 -15.07 24.85
N THR A 174 -37.25 -15.07 26.19
CA THR A 174 -36.33 -14.26 27.00
C THR A 174 -34.88 -14.70 26.81
N LYS A 175 -34.61 -16.01 26.78
CA LYS A 175 -33.26 -16.54 26.51
C LYS A 175 -32.77 -16.16 25.11
N ASN A 176 -33.62 -16.28 24.10
CA ASN A 176 -33.28 -15.89 22.72
C ASN A 176 -32.99 -14.38 22.61
N THR A 177 -33.79 -13.55 23.29
CA THR A 177 -33.62 -12.09 23.36
C THR A 177 -32.28 -11.73 24.00
N GLN A 178 -31.90 -12.39 25.09
CA GLN A 178 -30.61 -12.18 25.75
C GLN A 178 -29.44 -12.57 24.84
N SER A 179 -29.52 -13.73 24.18
CA SER A 179 -28.48 -14.17 23.22
C SER A 179 -28.32 -13.18 22.06
N LEU A 180 -29.44 -12.67 21.54
CA LEU A 180 -29.43 -11.70 20.45
C LEU A 180 -28.86 -10.35 20.89
N GLN A 181 -29.13 -9.92 22.13
CA GLN A 181 -28.53 -8.72 22.72
C GLN A 181 -27.01 -8.84 22.84
N ASP A 182 -26.49 -10.00 23.23
CA ASP A 182 -25.05 -10.24 23.33
C ASP A 182 -24.38 -10.21 21.94
N GLU A 183 -25.03 -10.75 20.91
CA GLU A 183 -24.57 -10.66 19.53
C GLU A 183 -24.54 -9.22 19.01
N ILE A 184 -25.59 -8.43 19.29
CA ILE A 184 -25.66 -7.00 18.94
C ILE A 184 -24.49 -6.25 19.57
N ASN A 185 -24.19 -6.51 20.85
CA ASN A 185 -23.08 -5.88 21.54
C ASN A 185 -21.72 -6.22 20.89
N LYS A 186 -21.52 -7.48 20.48
CA LYS A 186 -20.29 -7.88 19.76
C LYS A 186 -20.15 -7.15 18.42
N ILE A 187 -21.23 -7.11 17.63
CA ILE A 187 -21.23 -6.43 16.33
C ILE A 187 -20.94 -4.93 16.50
N ASN A 188 -21.46 -4.28 17.55
CA ASN A 188 -21.17 -2.88 17.83
C ASN A 188 -19.67 -2.62 18.09
N VAL A 189 -19.01 -3.51 18.85
CA VAL A 189 -17.57 -3.42 19.11
C VAL A 189 -16.76 -3.62 17.82
N GLU A 190 -17.16 -4.58 16.98
CA GLU A 190 -16.51 -4.81 15.69
C GLU A 190 -16.65 -3.60 14.75
N ILE A 191 -17.84 -3.01 14.69
CA ILE A 191 -18.12 -1.78 13.93
C ILE A 191 -17.25 -0.62 14.41
N GLU A 192 -17.09 -0.44 15.73
CA GLU A 192 -16.26 0.62 16.30
C GLU A 192 -14.79 0.43 15.90
N ASN A 193 -14.27 -0.78 16.06
CA ASN A 193 -12.90 -1.12 15.66
C ASN A 193 -12.66 -0.86 14.17
N LEU A 194 -13.57 -1.32 13.30
CA LEU A 194 -13.45 -1.13 11.86
C LEU A 194 -13.56 0.35 11.46
N THR A 195 -14.37 1.14 12.17
CA THR A 195 -14.46 2.59 11.96
C THR A 195 -13.17 3.29 12.36
N ASN A 196 -12.54 2.88 13.46
CA ASN A 196 -11.25 3.40 13.90
C ASN A 196 -10.13 3.06 12.90
N ASP A 197 -10.12 1.84 12.37
CA ASP A 197 -9.20 1.42 11.30
C ASP A 197 -9.33 2.31 10.06
N ILE A 198 -10.54 2.49 9.53
CA ILE A 198 -10.79 3.34 8.35
C ILE A 198 -10.33 4.78 8.61
N THR A 199 -10.61 5.31 9.80
CA THR A 199 -10.20 6.67 10.18
C THR A 199 -8.67 6.80 10.24
N SER A 200 -7.98 5.80 10.79
CA SER A 200 -6.51 5.73 10.81
C SER A 200 -5.93 5.69 9.40
N PHE A 201 -6.49 4.87 8.50
CA PHE A 201 -6.06 4.81 7.10
C PHE A 201 -6.27 6.13 6.34
N ARG A 202 -7.41 6.80 6.54
CA ARG A 202 -7.66 8.14 5.97
C ARG A 202 -6.67 9.17 6.50
N GLY A 203 -6.37 9.15 7.80
CA GLY A 203 -5.38 10.03 8.40
C GLY A 203 -3.96 9.86 7.81
N LYS A 204 -3.59 8.63 7.44
CA LYS A 204 -2.31 8.37 6.73
C LYS A 204 -2.28 8.97 5.33
N ILE A 205 -3.41 9.02 4.62
CA ILE A 205 -3.52 9.64 3.29
C ILE A 205 -3.41 11.16 3.40
N GLU A 206 -4.09 11.77 4.38
CA GLU A 206 -4.16 13.22 4.55
C GLU A 206 -2.87 13.82 5.14
N GLY A 207 -2.21 13.12 6.07
CA GLY A 207 -0.97 13.56 6.72
C GLY A 207 0.30 13.45 5.85
N ALA A 208 0.21 12.83 4.67
CA ALA A 208 1.30 12.71 3.69
C ALA A 208 1.20 13.78 2.57
N SER A 209 0.80 15.01 2.94
CA SER A 209 0.69 16.19 2.06
C SER A 209 1.53 17.33 2.62
#